data_AF-A0A514Z7W9-F1
#
_entry.id   AF-A0A514Z7W9-F1
#
_cell.length_a   1.000
_cell.length_b   1.000
_cell.length_c   1.000
_cell.angle_alpha   90.00
_cell.angle_beta   90.00
_cell.angle_gamma   90.00
#
_symmetry.space_group_name_H-M   'P 1'
#
loop_
_entity.id
_entity.type
_entity.pdbx_description
1 polymer ?
#
loop_
_entity_poly.entity_id
_entity_poly.type
_entity_poly.pdbx_seq_one_letter_code
_entity_poly.pdbx_strand_id
1 'polypeptide(L)'
;MTSSVYIDSNGAIDIELEGARKVLSMRRHLLIEPWQVEKIELVSDLKKPRFYTKVMGTNAWYYGGWFRENGENEFWDVKNNAHVLVITTKDFKYRHIYIEVDSDFKLD
;
A
#
# COMPACT_ATOMS: atom_id res chain seq x y z
N MET A 1 -9.99 11.30 -3.80
CA MET A 1 -8.57 11.64 -3.72
C MET A 1 -7.79 10.36 -3.53
N THR A 2 -6.87 10.15 -4.44
CA THR A 2 -5.86 9.10 -4.45
C THR A 2 -4.86 9.37 -3.32
N SER A 3 -4.18 8.35 -2.82
CA SER A 3 -3.08 8.56 -1.87
C SER A 3 -1.88 9.12 -2.60
N SER A 4 -1.18 10.06 -1.95
CA SER A 4 0.02 10.67 -2.52
C SER A 4 1.22 9.82 -2.16
N VAL A 5 1.99 9.41 -3.16
CA VAL A 5 3.25 8.67 -2.99
C VAL A 5 4.39 9.54 -3.46
N TYR A 6 5.34 9.78 -2.57
CA TYR A 6 6.57 10.51 -2.85
C TYR A 6 7.75 9.56 -2.67
N ILE A 7 8.62 9.48 -3.68
CA ILE A 7 9.88 8.77 -3.60
C ILE A 7 10.97 9.84 -3.58
N ASP A 8 11.71 9.93 -2.49
CA ASP A 8 12.78 10.91 -2.36
C ASP A 8 14.02 10.51 -3.19
N SER A 9 14.98 11.43 -3.34
CA SER A 9 16.21 11.18 -4.10
C SER A 9 17.12 10.11 -3.46
N ASN A 10 16.89 9.76 -2.20
CA ASN A 10 17.63 8.75 -1.46
C ASN A 10 16.94 7.38 -1.52
N GLY A 11 15.75 7.28 -2.12
CA GLY A 11 14.93 6.07 -2.22
C GLY A 11 13.98 5.84 -1.04
N ALA A 12 13.81 6.82 -0.15
CA ALA A 12 12.81 6.78 0.91
C ALA A 12 11.43 7.00 0.30
N ILE A 13 10.44 6.27 0.80
CA ILE A 13 9.08 6.33 0.29
C ILE A 13 8.18 6.91 1.37
N ASP A 14 7.56 8.04 1.06
CA ASP A 14 6.57 8.69 1.88
C ASP A 14 5.19 8.52 1.23
N ILE A 15 4.28 7.88 1.95
CA ILE A 15 2.90 7.66 1.51
C ILE A 15 1.96 8.41 2.45
N GLU A 16 1.37 9.49 1.94
CA GLU A 16 0.26 10.16 2.61
C GLU A 16 -1.07 9.62 2.10
N LEU A 17 -1.84 9.00 3.00
CA LEU A 17 -3.19 8.52 2.69
C LEU A 17 -4.15 9.67 2.87
N GLU A 18 -5.11 9.94 1.98
CA GLU A 18 -6.03 11.09 2.10
C GLU A 18 -7.52 10.75 2.25
N GLY A 19 -8.29 11.70 2.78
CA GLY A 19 -9.75 11.64 2.87
C GLY A 19 -10.28 10.39 3.57
N ALA A 20 -11.21 9.68 2.93
CA ALA A 20 -11.79 8.45 3.48
C ALA A 20 -10.74 7.35 3.72
N ARG A 21 -9.64 7.31 2.94
CA ARG A 21 -8.58 6.30 3.10
C ARG A 21 -7.90 6.40 4.47
N LYS A 22 -7.75 7.62 5.01
CA LYS A 22 -7.22 7.85 6.39
C LYS A 22 -8.06 7.12 7.44
N VAL A 23 -9.38 7.23 7.32
CA VAL A 23 -10.34 6.67 8.29
C VAL A 23 -10.46 5.17 8.12
N LEU A 24 -10.55 4.69 6.88
CA LEU A 24 -10.79 3.27 6.58
C LEU A 24 -9.60 2.38 6.92
N SER A 25 -8.38 2.85 6.63
CA SER A 25 -7.14 2.12 6.92
C SER A 25 -6.65 2.31 8.36
N MET A 26 -7.24 3.26 9.10
CA MET A 26 -6.75 3.76 10.40
C MET A 26 -5.27 4.19 10.35
N ARG A 27 -4.78 4.60 9.19
CA ARG A 27 -3.42 5.09 8.96
C ARG A 27 -3.50 6.44 8.27
N ARG A 28 -2.59 7.35 8.60
CA ARG A 28 -2.48 8.66 7.94
C ARG A 28 -1.25 8.75 7.05
N HIS A 29 -0.19 8.06 7.43
CA HIS A 29 1.14 8.20 6.86
C HIS A 29 1.92 6.89 6.99
N LEU A 30 2.69 6.55 5.96
CA LEU A 30 3.70 5.49 5.99
C LEU A 30 5.01 6.06 5.45
N LEU A 31 6.03 6.08 6.29
CA LEU A 31 7.39 6.40 5.89
C LEU A 31 8.20 5.10 5.87
N ILE A 32 8.84 4.82 4.74
CA ILE A 32 9.64 3.62 4.50
C ILE A 32 11.04 4.11 4.13
N GLU A 33 12.02 3.74 4.95
CA GLU A 33 13.39 4.14 4.72
C GLU A 33 14.01 3.35 3.56
N PRO A 34 14.98 3.92 2.81
CA PRO A 34 15.52 3.28 1.61
C PRO A 34 16.07 1.87 1.88
N TRP A 35 16.74 1.69 3.03
CA TRP A 35 17.31 0.38 3.40
C TRP A 35 16.26 -0.67 3.75
N GLN A 36 14.99 -0.28 3.96
CA GLN A 36 13.88 -1.19 4.21
C GLN A 36 13.21 -1.66 2.91
N VAL A 37 13.40 -0.93 1.80
CA VAL A 37 12.84 -1.26 0.49
C VAL A 37 13.66 -2.38 -0.15
N GLU A 38 12.97 -3.44 -0.56
CA GLU A 38 13.55 -4.56 -1.30
C GLU A 38 13.25 -4.46 -2.79
N LYS A 39 12.01 -4.10 -3.13
CA LYS A 39 11.56 -4.00 -4.52
C LYS A 39 10.39 -3.02 -4.61
N ILE A 40 10.33 -2.27 -5.70
CA ILE A 40 9.18 -1.47 -6.09
C ILE A 40 8.78 -1.90 -7.50
N GLU A 41 7.48 -2.11 -7.72
CA GLU A 41 6.95 -2.48 -9.03
C GLU A 41 5.55 -1.91 -9.24
N LEU A 42 5.22 -1.68 -10.51
CA LEU A 42 3.89 -1.23 -10.92
C LEU A 42 3.16 -2.42 -11.53
N VAL A 43 2.02 -2.79 -10.94
CA VAL A 43 1.26 -3.99 -11.30
C VAL A 43 -0.14 -3.60 -11.72
N SER A 44 -0.56 -4.16 -12.86
CA SER A 44 -1.94 -4.15 -13.32
C SER A 44 -2.62 -5.49 -12.99
N ASP A 45 -3.93 -5.45 -12.82
CA ASP A 45 -4.79 -6.62 -12.56
C ASP A 45 -4.40 -7.43 -11.31
N LEU A 46 -3.93 -6.72 -10.28
CA LEU A 46 -3.54 -7.32 -9.01
C LEU A 46 -4.69 -8.15 -8.40
N LYS A 47 -4.41 -9.39 -8.03
CA LYS A 47 -5.38 -10.23 -7.33
C LYS A 47 -5.57 -9.71 -5.91
N LYS A 48 -6.82 -9.38 -5.56
CA LYS A 48 -7.16 -8.85 -4.21
C LYS A 48 -6.97 -9.94 -3.15
N PRO A 49 -6.58 -9.57 -1.91
CA PRO A 49 -6.36 -10.52 -0.83
C PRO A 49 -7.71 -11.11 -0.40
N ARG A 50 -7.69 -12.19 0.37
CA ARG A 50 -8.94 -12.80 0.85
C ARG A 50 -9.51 -11.99 2.02
N PHE A 51 -10.77 -11.57 1.97
CA PHE A 51 -11.34 -10.68 3.01
C PHE A 51 -11.18 -11.18 4.47
N TYR A 52 -11.19 -12.50 4.71
CA TYR A 52 -11.04 -13.08 6.05
C TYR A 52 -9.60 -13.03 6.59
N THR A 53 -8.59 -12.71 5.77
CA THR A 53 -7.22 -12.47 6.25
C THR A 53 -7.06 -11.07 6.84
N LYS A 54 -8.11 -10.24 6.77
CA LYS A 54 -8.09 -8.87 7.28
C LYS A 54 -8.00 -8.84 8.80
N VAL A 55 -7.16 -7.95 9.32
CA VAL A 55 -7.06 -7.66 10.75
C VAL A 55 -8.27 -6.82 11.19
N MET A 56 -8.97 -7.26 12.24
CA MET A 56 -10.14 -6.56 12.79
C MET A 56 -9.80 -5.11 13.18
N GLY A 57 -10.76 -4.20 12.94
CA GLY A 57 -10.62 -2.77 13.18
C GLY A 57 -10.44 -1.92 11.91
N THR A 58 -10.09 -2.52 10.77
CA THR A 58 -10.03 -1.83 9.47
C THR A 58 -11.32 -1.99 8.68
N ASN A 59 -11.74 -0.99 7.90
CA ASN A 59 -13.07 -1.00 7.24
C ASN A 59 -13.07 -1.85 5.94
N ALA A 60 -14.26 -2.25 5.47
CA ALA A 60 -14.51 -3.26 4.43
C ALA A 60 -14.93 -2.70 3.06
N TRP A 61 -15.18 -1.40 2.96
CA TRP A 61 -15.78 -0.86 1.73
C TRP A 61 -14.85 -0.78 0.53
N TYR A 62 -13.55 -1.03 0.73
CA TYR A 62 -12.48 -1.15 -0.25
C TYR A 62 -11.39 -2.06 0.35
N TYR A 63 -10.40 -2.51 -0.41
CA TYR A 63 -9.24 -3.21 0.16
C TYR A 63 -8.29 -2.16 0.73
N GLY A 64 -8.77 -1.48 1.77
CA GLY A 64 -8.12 -0.43 2.53
C GLY A 64 -7.89 -0.92 3.95
N GLY A 65 -6.66 -1.28 4.31
CA GLY A 65 -6.35 -1.76 5.65
C GLY A 65 -5.20 -2.75 5.72
N TRP A 66 -5.15 -3.46 6.85
CA TRP A 66 -4.12 -4.43 7.16
C TRP A 66 -4.65 -5.85 6.98
N PHE A 67 -3.93 -6.66 6.22
CA PHE A 67 -4.21 -8.06 5.95
C PHE A 67 -3.04 -8.93 6.41
N ARG A 68 -3.33 -10.18 6.75
CA ARG A 68 -2.33 -11.20 7.07
C ARG A 68 -2.43 -12.37 6.11
N GLU A 69 -1.66 -12.33 5.03
CA GLU A 69 -1.69 -13.33 3.97
C GLU A 69 -0.40 -14.17 3.99
N ASN A 70 -0.54 -15.50 3.90
CA ASN A 70 0.59 -16.45 3.94
C ASN A 70 1.58 -16.28 5.11
N GLY A 71 1.11 -15.75 6.24
CA GLY A 71 1.94 -15.51 7.44
C GLY A 71 2.55 -14.11 7.50
N GLU A 72 2.47 -13.32 6.44
CA GLU A 72 3.05 -11.99 6.31
C GLU A 72 2.00 -10.89 6.50
N ASN A 73 2.46 -9.71 6.90
CA ASN A 73 1.60 -8.54 7.05
C ASN A 73 1.60 -7.73 5.76
N GLU A 74 0.41 -7.38 5.29
CA GLU A 74 0.24 -6.57 4.09
C GLU A 74 -0.59 -5.33 4.39
N PHE A 75 -0.24 -4.22 3.76
CA PHE A 75 -1.04 -3.01 3.77
C PHE A 75 -1.63 -2.79 2.38
N TRP A 76 -2.95 -2.66 2.33
CA TRP A 76 -3.67 -2.41 1.10
C TRP A 76 -4.35 -1.05 1.18
N ASP A 77 -4.22 -0.27 0.13
CA ASP A 77 -4.98 0.94 -0.16
C ASP A 77 -5.39 0.94 -1.64
N VAL A 78 -6.22 -0.03 -1.98
CA VAL A 78 -6.60 -0.33 -3.37
C VAL A 78 -8.12 -0.42 -3.49
N LYS A 79 -8.69 0.45 -4.32
CA LYS A 79 -10.10 0.40 -4.76
C LYS A 79 -10.19 -0.33 -6.10
N ASN A 80 -9.39 0.09 -7.08
CA ASN A 80 -9.29 -0.54 -8.41
C ASN A 80 -7.92 -1.17 -8.60
N ASN A 81 -7.87 -2.34 -9.24
CA ASN A 81 -6.63 -3.11 -9.43
C ASN A 81 -5.87 -2.74 -10.71
N ALA A 82 -6.32 -1.72 -11.43
CA ALA A 82 -5.80 -1.41 -12.76
C ALA A 82 -4.36 -0.88 -12.71
N HIS A 83 -4.02 -0.13 -11.65
CA HIS A 83 -2.73 0.54 -11.53
C HIS A 83 -2.31 0.61 -10.06
N VAL A 84 -1.49 -0.35 -9.63
CA VAL A 84 -1.10 -0.51 -8.23
C VAL A 84 0.41 -0.51 -8.09
N LEU A 85 0.92 0.43 -7.29
CA LEU A 85 2.29 0.42 -6.83
C LEU A 85 2.44 -0.62 -5.72
N VAL A 86 3.35 -1.57 -5.91
CA VAL A 86 3.69 -2.61 -4.94
C VAL A 86 5.07 -2.34 -4.41
N ILE A 87 5.16 -2.14 -3.09
CA ILE A 87 6.42 -1.95 -2.38
C ILE A 87 6.63 -3.18 -1.50
N THR A 88 7.70 -3.91 -1.78
CA THR A 88 8.16 -5.03 -0.96
C THR A 88 9.24 -4.55 -0.02
N THR A 89 9.12 -4.90 1.26
CA THR A 89 10.03 -4.47 2.33
C THR A 89 10.59 -5.67 3.10
N LYS A 90 11.78 -5.55 3.69
CA LYS A 90 12.41 -6.63 4.48
C LYS A 90 12.38 -6.44 6.00
N ASP A 91 12.43 -5.19 6.48
CA ASP A 91 12.49 -4.84 7.91
C ASP A 91 11.45 -3.76 8.26
N PHE A 92 10.23 -3.92 7.76
CA PHE A 92 9.12 -3.02 8.02
C PHE A 92 7.89 -3.80 8.49
N LYS A 93 6.95 -3.11 9.14
CA LYS A 93 5.74 -3.74 9.72
C LYS A 93 4.85 -4.46 8.69
N TYR A 94 4.98 -4.09 7.41
CA TYR A 94 4.27 -4.69 6.28
C TYR A 94 5.27 -5.19 5.25
N ARG A 95 5.26 -6.49 4.95
CA ARG A 95 6.08 -7.08 3.88
C ARG A 95 5.71 -6.46 2.54
N HIS A 96 4.41 -6.35 2.26
CA HIS A 96 3.89 -5.77 1.02
C HIS A 96 2.97 -4.59 1.30
N ILE A 97 3.15 -3.51 0.55
CA ILE A 97 2.33 -2.31 0.60
C ILE A 97 1.81 -2.07 -0.82
N TYR A 98 0.49 -2.07 -0.95
CA TYR A 98 -0.22 -1.96 -2.22
C TYR A 98 -0.97 -0.64 -2.24
N ILE A 99 -0.54 0.30 -3.09
CA ILE A 99 -1.15 1.62 -3.22
C ILE A 99 -1.71 1.79 -4.63
N GLU A 100 -3.01 2.02 -4.77
CA GLU A 100 -3.57 2.46 -6.05
C GLU A 100 -3.06 3.87 -6.35
N VAL A 101 -2.42 4.01 -7.51
CA VAL A 101 -1.85 5.24 -8.04
C VAL A 101 -2.58 5.65 -9.33
N ASP A 102 -2.49 6.92 -9.71
CA ASP A 102 -3.16 7.42 -10.92
C ASP A 102 -2.56 6.76 -12.19
N SER A 103 -3.35 6.69 -13.27
CA SER A 103 -2.99 5.92 -14.48
C SER A 103 -1.77 6.47 -15.24
N ASP A 104 -1.41 7.72 -14.99
CA ASP A 104 -0.25 8.40 -15.57
C ASP A 104 1.00 8.33 -14.68
N PHE A 105 0.89 7.74 -13.48
CA PHE A 105 2.03 7.51 -12.59
C PHE A 105 3.08 6.62 -13.27
N LYS A 106 4.35 6.98 -13.10
CA LYS A 106 5.49 6.20 -13.63
C LYS A 106 6.51 5.98 -12.53
N LEU A 107 7.12 4.79 -12.55
CA LEU A 107 8.38 4.55 -11.85
C LEU A 107 9.48 5.13 -12.72
N ASP A 108 10.13 6.20 -12.28
CA ASP A 108 11.33 6.75 -12.92
C ASP A 108 12.60 5.97 -12.51
#